data_AF-Q1HRR6-F1
#
_entry.id   AF-Q1HRR6-F1
#
_cell.length_a   1.000
_cell.length_b   1.000
_cell.length_c   1.000
_cell.angle_alpha   90.00
_cell.angle_beta   90.00
_cell.angle_gamma   90.00
#
_symmetry.space_group_name_H-M   'P 1'
#
loop_
_entity.id
_entity.type
_entity.pdbx_description
1 polymer ?
#
loop_
_entity_poly.entity_id
_entity_poly.type
_entity_poly.pdbx_seq_one_letter_code
_entity_poly.pdbx_strand_id
1 'polypeptide(L)'
;MCSIWLTFFLSFLILNTKAEQVYQTCADESFEPNDYWKQKMLCMAYRFNFYGYKSNSMYAFMDCTFIRVGWMDKGTRKWNVAKMAADMRASGFPDRTAELTEIEAWCNMEFRNKLGPMSYYRCIETSKQGPGEFKQMLRNREVEFFSKNQCQGVALD
;
A
#
# COMPACT_ATOMS: atom_id res chain seq x y z
N MET A 1 32.68 41.86 -31.40
CA MET A 1 32.28 40.53 -31.92
C MET A 1 32.02 39.63 -30.71
N CYS A 2 30.78 39.13 -30.62
CA CYS A 2 30.20 38.06 -29.78
C CYS A 2 30.79 37.72 -28.40
N SER A 3 30.06 38.13 -27.35
CA SER A 3 30.03 37.45 -26.05
C SER A 3 29.07 36.27 -26.12
N ILE A 4 29.57 35.04 -25.97
CA ILE A 4 28.76 33.82 -25.93
C ILE A 4 28.29 33.60 -24.49
N TRP A 5 27.02 33.83 -24.22
CA TRP A 5 26.38 33.43 -22.96
C TRP A 5 25.98 31.95 -23.09
N LEU A 6 26.71 31.08 -22.38
CA LEU A 6 26.32 29.67 -22.21
C LEU A 6 25.21 29.59 -21.15
N THR A 7 23.96 29.56 -21.59
CA THR A 7 22.83 29.22 -20.70
C THR A 7 22.83 27.71 -20.46
N PHE A 8 23.21 27.31 -19.25
CA PHE A 8 23.01 25.95 -18.73
C PHE A 8 21.51 25.70 -18.56
N PHE A 9 20.85 25.18 -19.59
CA PHE A 9 19.56 24.49 -19.44
C PHE A 9 19.86 23.12 -18.84
N LEU A 10 19.87 23.03 -17.50
CA LEU A 10 19.69 21.74 -16.82
C LEU A 10 18.25 21.31 -17.06
N SER A 11 18.06 20.59 -18.16
CA SER A 11 16.88 19.79 -18.44
C SER A 11 16.66 18.86 -17.25
N PHE A 12 15.68 19.19 -16.41
CA PHE A 12 15.04 18.24 -15.51
C PHE A 12 14.44 17.13 -16.38
N LEU A 13 15.22 16.08 -16.60
CA LEU A 13 14.70 14.80 -17.06
C LEU A 13 13.86 14.26 -15.91
N ILE A 14 12.57 14.61 -15.90
CA ILE A 14 11.57 13.88 -15.13
C ILE A 14 11.50 12.50 -15.76
N LEU A 15 12.34 11.59 -15.26
CA LEU A 15 12.18 10.16 -15.47
C LEU A 15 10.79 9.82 -14.92
N ASN A 16 9.82 9.68 -15.82
CA ASN A 16 8.53 9.06 -15.52
C ASN A 16 8.79 7.56 -15.28
N THR A 17 9.42 7.23 -14.15
CA THR A 17 9.37 5.86 -13.65
C THR A 17 7.93 5.64 -13.23
N LYS A 18 7.18 4.90 -14.06
CA LYS A 18 5.86 4.40 -13.69
C LYS A 18 6.03 3.74 -12.32
N ALA A 19 5.31 4.22 -11.30
CA ALA A 19 5.42 3.65 -9.98
C ALA A 19 5.22 2.14 -10.08
N GLU A 20 6.14 1.36 -9.51
CA GLU A 20 6.04 -0.10 -9.45
C GLU A 20 4.63 -0.45 -8.95
N GLN A 21 3.90 -1.27 -9.72
CA GLN A 21 2.56 -1.73 -9.38
C GLN A 21 2.68 -2.87 -8.38
N VAL A 22 3.01 -2.50 -7.14
CA VAL A 22 3.37 -3.41 -6.06
C VAL A 22 2.25 -4.41 -5.78
N TYR A 23 0.99 -4.00 -5.84
CA TYR A 23 -0.13 -4.92 -5.57
C TYR A 23 -0.19 -6.07 -6.57
N GLN A 24 -0.05 -5.79 -7.87
CA GLN A 24 -0.07 -6.83 -8.89
C GLN A 24 1.13 -7.77 -8.71
N THR A 25 2.33 -7.21 -8.54
CA THR A 25 3.55 -8.00 -8.34
C THR A 25 3.47 -8.89 -7.09
N CYS A 26 3.06 -8.33 -5.96
CA CYS A 26 2.91 -9.09 -4.72
C CYS A 26 1.80 -10.14 -4.81
N ALA A 27 0.73 -9.87 -5.54
CA ALA A 27 -0.32 -10.85 -5.79
C ALA A 27 0.17 -12.03 -6.65
N ASP A 28 1.05 -11.79 -7.61
CA ASP A 28 1.62 -12.85 -8.43
C ASP A 28 2.69 -13.66 -7.70
N GLU A 29 3.41 -13.06 -6.76
CA GLU A 29 4.41 -13.75 -5.93
C GLU A 29 3.80 -14.52 -4.75
N SER A 30 2.63 -14.12 -4.27
CA SER A 30 2.02 -14.73 -3.08
C SER A 30 1.19 -15.99 -3.38
N PHE A 31 0.96 -16.31 -4.65
CA PHE A 31 0.08 -17.38 -5.10
C PHE A 31 0.68 -18.16 -6.26
N GLU A 32 0.47 -19.48 -6.27
CA GLU A 32 0.75 -20.28 -7.46
C GLU A 32 -0.24 -19.94 -8.60
N PRO A 33 0.15 -20.10 -9.89
CA PRO A 33 -0.68 -19.72 -11.04
C PRO A 33 -2.08 -20.33 -11.08
N ASN A 34 -2.30 -21.49 -10.44
CA ASN A 34 -3.56 -22.23 -10.42
C ASN A 34 -4.16 -22.36 -9.01
N ASP A 35 -3.75 -21.52 -8.06
CA ASP A 35 -4.28 -21.57 -6.71
C ASP A 35 -5.77 -21.18 -6.72
N TYR A 36 -6.62 -22.13 -6.32
CA TYR A 36 -8.07 -21.95 -6.17
C TYR A 36 -8.41 -20.73 -5.31
N TRP A 37 -7.59 -20.43 -4.31
CA TRP A 37 -7.79 -19.30 -3.40
C TRP A 37 -7.26 -17.98 -3.94
N LYS A 38 -6.45 -17.97 -5.03
CA LYS A 38 -5.90 -16.76 -5.63
C LYS A 38 -7.01 -15.77 -5.94
N GLN A 39 -8.03 -16.20 -6.68
CA GLN A 39 -9.11 -15.29 -7.08
C GLN A 39 -9.93 -14.78 -5.88
N LYS A 40 -10.20 -15.64 -4.88
CA LYS A 40 -10.89 -15.22 -3.65
C LYS A 40 -10.09 -14.17 -2.88
N MET A 41 -8.77 -14.36 -2.78
CA MET A 41 -7.88 -13.40 -2.13
C MET A 41 -7.76 -12.10 -2.92
N LEU A 42 -7.61 -12.16 -4.25
CA LEU A 42 -7.56 -10.97 -5.10
C LEU A 42 -8.83 -10.13 -4.93
N CYS A 43 -10.00 -10.77 -4.90
CA CYS A 43 -11.27 -10.12 -4.63
C CYS A 43 -11.30 -9.47 -3.24
N MET A 44 -10.77 -10.14 -2.20
CA MET A 44 -10.69 -9.58 -0.85
C MET A 44 -9.78 -8.35 -0.79
N ALA A 45 -8.58 -8.41 -1.36
CA ALA A 45 -7.66 -7.28 -1.44
C ALA A 45 -8.30 -6.11 -2.22
N TYR A 46 -8.97 -6.39 -3.35
CA TYR A 46 -9.71 -5.41 -4.14
C TYR A 46 -10.85 -4.72 -3.38
N ARG A 47 -11.57 -5.50 -2.55
CA ARG A 47 -12.65 -5.01 -1.69
C ARG A 47 -12.17 -4.43 -0.37
N PHE A 48 -10.85 -4.43 -0.11
CA PHE A 48 -10.31 -4.02 1.18
C PHE A 48 -10.87 -4.84 2.35
N ASN A 49 -11.20 -6.12 2.12
CA ASN A 49 -11.80 -7.02 3.09
C ASN A 49 -10.80 -8.09 3.54
N PHE A 50 -9.97 -7.73 4.52
CA PHE A 50 -8.94 -8.61 5.07
C PHE A 50 -9.39 -9.37 6.33
N TYR A 51 -10.63 -9.18 6.79
CA TYR A 51 -11.15 -9.80 8.02
C TYR A 51 -11.57 -11.26 7.83
N GLY A 52 -12.10 -11.60 6.65
CA GLY A 52 -12.74 -12.90 6.39
C GLY A 52 -11.78 -14.03 6.05
N TYR A 53 -10.51 -13.77 5.77
CA TYR A 53 -9.58 -14.79 5.25
C TYR A 53 -8.15 -14.53 5.70
N LYS A 54 -7.67 -15.35 6.64
CA LYS A 54 -6.32 -15.30 7.21
C LYS A 54 -5.49 -16.46 6.68
N SER A 55 -5.25 -16.48 5.37
CA SER A 55 -4.36 -17.47 4.75
C SER A 55 -2.92 -16.99 4.79
N ASN A 56 -1.96 -17.93 4.75
CA ASN A 56 -0.54 -17.59 4.64
C ASN A 56 -0.26 -16.72 3.42
N SER A 57 -0.96 -16.96 2.31
CA SER A 57 -0.83 -16.18 1.08
C SER A 57 -1.33 -14.73 1.25
N MET A 58 -2.39 -14.50 2.04
CA MET A 58 -2.83 -13.13 2.37
C MET A 58 -1.81 -12.40 3.25
N TYR A 59 -1.23 -13.10 4.23
CA TYR A 59 -0.15 -12.53 5.04
C TYR A 59 1.09 -12.21 4.19
N ALA A 60 1.48 -13.12 3.29
CA ALA A 60 2.59 -12.93 2.36
C ALA A 60 2.35 -11.74 1.41
N PHE A 61 1.13 -11.61 0.88
CA PHE A 61 0.73 -10.50 0.03
C PHE A 61 0.85 -9.15 0.75
N MET A 62 0.34 -9.06 1.98
CA MET A 62 0.40 -7.84 2.78
C MET A 62 1.82 -7.51 3.24
N ASP A 63 2.63 -8.53 3.56
CA ASP A 63 4.05 -8.39 3.86
C ASP A 63 4.83 -7.84 2.67
N CYS A 64 4.68 -8.47 1.52
CA CYS A 64 5.29 -8.02 0.28
C CYS A 64 4.91 -6.56 -0.01
N THR A 65 3.61 -6.24 0.10
CA THR A 65 3.08 -4.91 -0.21
C THR A 65 3.68 -3.84 0.71
N PHE A 66 3.55 -4.00 2.03
CA PHE A 66 4.01 -2.98 2.98
C PHE A 66 5.53 -2.81 2.94
N ILE A 67 6.29 -3.89 2.73
CA ILE A 67 7.75 -3.80 2.62
C ILE A 67 8.16 -3.11 1.31
N ARG A 68 7.63 -3.52 0.16
CA ARG A 68 8.04 -2.96 -1.14
C ARG A 68 7.66 -1.50 -1.32
N VAL A 69 6.48 -1.10 -0.81
CA VAL A 69 6.09 0.32 -0.79
C VAL A 69 6.95 1.14 0.18
N GLY A 70 7.58 0.47 1.15
CA GLY A 70 8.41 1.10 2.18
C GLY A 70 7.62 1.59 3.39
N TRP A 71 6.36 1.16 3.55
CA TRP A 71 5.56 1.41 4.75
C TRP A 71 5.97 0.54 5.92
N MET A 72 6.74 -0.51 5.70
CA MET A 72 7.27 -1.32 6.79
C MET A 72 8.72 -1.67 6.54
N ASP A 73 9.53 -1.52 7.58
CA ASP A 73 10.91 -2.00 7.54
C ASP A 73 10.93 -3.54 7.52
N LYS A 74 11.73 -4.11 6.61
CA LYS A 74 11.79 -5.56 6.42
C LYS A 74 12.34 -6.30 7.65
N GLY A 75 13.35 -5.73 8.31
CA GLY A 75 14.04 -6.38 9.43
C GLY A 75 13.30 -6.20 10.76
N THR A 76 13.07 -4.96 11.14
CA THR A 76 12.47 -4.58 12.43
C THR A 76 10.95 -4.66 12.43
N ARG A 77 10.31 -4.74 11.25
CA ARG A 77 8.85 -4.78 11.10
C ARG A 77 8.12 -3.54 11.64
N LYS A 78 8.87 -2.47 11.90
CA LYS A 78 8.34 -1.18 12.33
C LYS A 78 7.59 -0.50 11.20
N TRP A 79 6.48 0.15 11.55
CA TRP A 79 5.74 0.97 10.61
C TRP A 79 6.53 2.23 10.29
N ASN A 80 6.64 2.55 9.00
CA ASN A 80 7.19 3.80 8.52
C ASN A 80 6.06 4.82 8.31
N VAL A 81 5.62 5.45 9.39
CA VAL A 81 4.57 6.48 9.40
C VAL A 81 4.92 7.63 8.46
N ALA A 82 6.17 8.11 8.50
CA ALA A 82 6.63 9.22 7.66
C ALA A 82 6.47 8.92 6.16
N LYS A 83 6.82 7.71 5.72
CA LYS A 83 6.65 7.30 4.32
C LYS A 83 5.18 7.21 3.93
N MET A 84 4.32 6.67 4.79
CA MET A 84 2.89 6.58 4.49
C MET A 84 2.25 7.97 4.41
N ALA A 85 2.57 8.87 5.35
CA ALA A 85 2.10 10.26 5.32
C ALA A 85 2.57 10.98 4.04
N ALA A 86 3.81 10.76 3.63
CA ALA A 86 4.35 11.30 2.38
C ALA A 86 3.61 10.77 1.14
N ASP A 87 3.27 9.48 1.10
CA ASP A 87 2.49 8.89 -0.01
C ASP A 87 1.04 9.40 -0.04
N MET A 88 0.42 9.59 1.13
CA MET A 88 -0.91 10.22 1.22
C MET A 88 -0.88 11.64 0.68
N ARG A 89 0.11 12.44 1.10
CA ARG A 89 0.32 13.80 0.59
C ARG A 89 0.58 13.82 -0.91
N ALA A 90 1.43 12.92 -1.41
CA ALA A 90 1.70 12.78 -2.85
C ALA A 90 0.46 12.39 -3.65
N SER A 91 -0.53 11.76 -3.00
CA SER A 91 -1.82 11.40 -3.59
C SER A 91 -2.89 12.49 -3.45
N GLY A 92 -2.51 13.70 -2.99
CA GLY A 92 -3.39 14.87 -2.91
C GLY A 92 -4.17 15.00 -1.60
N PHE A 93 -3.87 14.18 -0.59
CA PHE A 93 -4.48 14.30 0.74
C PHE A 93 -3.69 15.24 1.65
N PRO A 94 -4.29 15.76 2.75
CA PRO A 94 -3.56 16.50 3.76
C PRO A 94 -2.39 15.68 4.34
N ASP A 95 -1.44 16.37 4.98
CA ASP A 95 -0.43 15.68 5.78
C ASP A 95 -1.11 14.99 6.97
N ARG A 96 -0.98 13.66 7.04
CA ARG A 96 -1.57 12.81 8.08
C ARG A 96 -0.55 12.31 9.11
N THR A 97 0.62 12.93 9.20
CA THR A 97 1.69 12.46 10.09
C THR A 97 1.22 12.37 11.54
N ALA A 98 0.50 13.37 12.05
CA ALA A 98 0.02 13.39 13.42
C ALA A 98 -1.00 12.25 13.67
N GLU A 99 -1.99 12.12 12.80
CA GLU A 99 -3.04 11.11 12.91
C GLU A 99 -2.48 9.68 12.78
N LEU A 100 -1.57 9.45 11.81
CA LEU A 100 -0.92 8.14 11.67
C LEU A 100 -0.03 7.80 12.87
N THR A 101 0.59 8.80 13.51
CA THR A 101 1.35 8.60 14.76
C THR A 101 0.42 8.21 15.92
N GLU A 102 -0.75 8.83 16.03
CA GLU A 102 -1.78 8.44 17.01
C GLU A 102 -2.28 7.01 16.75
N ILE A 103 -2.54 6.66 15.48
CA ILE A 103 -2.95 5.32 15.08
C ILE A 103 -1.86 4.29 15.42
N GLU A 104 -0.59 4.59 15.15
CA GLU A 104 0.54 3.71 15.49
C GLU A 104 0.61 3.45 17.00
N ALA A 105 0.51 4.52 17.82
CA ALA A 105 0.51 4.39 19.28
C ALA A 105 -0.64 3.49 19.77
N TRP A 106 -1.85 3.71 19.26
CA TRP A 106 -2.99 2.86 19.59
C TRP A 106 -2.79 1.41 19.12
N CYS A 107 -2.26 1.22 17.91
CA CYS A 107 -1.98 -0.10 17.35
C CYS A 107 -0.98 -0.88 18.20
N ASN A 108 0.06 -0.21 18.69
CA ASN A 108 1.07 -0.79 19.58
C ASN A 108 0.46 -1.25 20.90
N MET A 109 -0.52 -0.51 21.43
CA MET A 109 -1.24 -0.91 22.64
C MET A 109 -2.15 -2.12 22.41
N GLU A 110 -2.90 -2.11 21.31
CA GLU A 110 -3.89 -3.14 20.98
C GLU A 110 -3.23 -4.48 20.61
N PHE A 111 -2.23 -4.45 19.73
CA PHE A 111 -1.63 -5.66 19.15
C PHE A 111 -0.32 -6.07 19.82
N ARG A 112 0.30 -5.21 20.64
CA ARG A 112 1.55 -5.50 21.39
C ARG A 112 2.64 -6.10 20.51
N ASN A 113 2.95 -7.38 20.70
CA ASN A 113 3.98 -8.11 19.96
C ASN A 113 3.47 -8.80 18.67
N LYS A 114 2.20 -8.61 18.31
CA LYS A 114 1.57 -9.19 17.11
C LYS A 114 1.45 -8.17 15.97
N LEU A 115 2.37 -7.20 15.94
CA LEU A 115 2.39 -6.14 14.94
C LEU A 115 2.91 -6.65 13.60
N GLY A 116 2.21 -6.25 12.54
CA GLY A 116 2.54 -6.54 11.16
C GLY A 116 1.59 -5.80 10.22
N PRO A 117 1.75 -5.94 8.90
CA PRO A 117 0.96 -5.23 7.90
C PRO A 117 -0.54 -5.40 8.09
N MET A 118 -0.99 -6.61 8.42
CA MET A 118 -2.40 -6.89 8.70
C MET A 118 -2.93 -6.17 9.94
N SER A 119 -2.13 -6.05 11.01
CA SER A 119 -2.56 -5.32 12.22
C SER A 119 -2.56 -3.81 11.96
N TYR A 120 -1.53 -3.25 11.32
CA TYR A 120 -1.50 -1.83 11.00
C TYR A 120 -2.60 -1.44 10.02
N TYR A 121 -2.84 -2.25 8.99
CA TYR A 121 -3.97 -2.09 8.09
C TYR A 121 -5.29 -2.05 8.87
N ARG A 122 -5.50 -3.00 9.79
CA ARG A 122 -6.67 -3.02 10.66
C ARG A 122 -6.77 -1.75 11.53
N CYS A 123 -5.66 -1.29 12.10
CA CYS A 123 -5.62 -0.07 12.91
C CYS A 123 -6.02 1.18 12.10
N ILE A 124 -5.54 1.30 10.87
CA ILE A 124 -5.95 2.36 9.94
C ILE A 124 -7.44 2.25 9.65
N GLU A 125 -7.95 1.03 9.36
CA GLU A 125 -9.35 0.81 9.05
C GLU A 125 -10.32 1.16 10.19
N THR A 126 -9.92 0.90 11.43
CA THR A 126 -10.73 1.19 12.62
C THR A 126 -10.54 2.61 13.14
N SER A 127 -9.62 3.39 12.54
CA SER A 127 -9.37 4.77 12.95
C SER A 127 -10.52 5.70 12.56
N LYS A 128 -10.80 6.72 13.40
CA LYS A 128 -11.78 7.76 13.09
C LYS A 128 -11.28 8.73 12.01
N GLN A 129 -9.97 8.81 11.79
CA GLN A 129 -9.29 9.85 11.02
C GLN A 129 -8.97 9.46 9.57
N GLY A 130 -9.46 8.32 9.05
CA GLY A 130 -9.68 8.17 7.61
C GLY A 130 -9.29 6.83 6.99
N PRO A 131 -10.10 5.77 7.14
CA PRO A 131 -10.01 4.58 6.30
C PRO A 131 -10.22 4.89 4.80
N GLY A 132 -10.97 5.94 4.48
CA GLY A 132 -11.32 6.30 3.10
C GLY A 132 -10.15 6.85 2.28
N GLU A 133 -9.38 7.79 2.85
CA GLU A 133 -8.24 8.41 2.16
C GLU A 133 -7.13 7.39 1.89
N PHE A 134 -6.84 6.52 2.86
CA PHE A 134 -5.88 5.43 2.68
C PHE A 134 -6.30 4.47 1.56
N LYS A 135 -7.57 4.06 1.52
CA LYS A 135 -8.11 3.20 0.44
C LYS A 135 -8.07 3.90 -0.92
N GLN A 136 -8.38 5.19 -0.97
CA GLN A 136 -8.33 5.95 -2.21
C GLN A 136 -6.89 6.17 -2.70
N MET A 137 -5.95 6.46 -1.79
CA MET A 137 -4.52 6.50 -2.08
C MET A 137 -4.06 5.17 -2.69
N LEU A 138 -4.46 4.03 -2.12
CA LEU A 138 -4.15 2.71 -2.66
C LEU A 138 -4.70 2.52 -4.08
N ARG A 139 -5.95 2.90 -4.35
CA ARG A 139 -6.53 2.84 -5.71
C ARG A 139 -5.77 3.71 -6.71
N ASN A 140 -5.35 4.91 -6.30
CA ASN A 140 -4.62 5.85 -7.16
C ASN A 140 -3.20 5.35 -7.47
N ARG A 141 -2.55 4.72 -6.50
CA ARG A 141 -1.19 4.19 -6.63
C ARG A 141 -1.14 2.92 -7.49
N GLU A 142 -2.08 2.01 -7.26
CA GLU A 142 -2.05 0.62 -7.73
C GLU A 142 -3.09 0.39 -8.85
N VAL A 143 -3.07 1.27 -9.86
CA VAL A 143 -4.04 1.31 -10.95
C VAL A 143 -4.15 -0.02 -11.69
N GLU A 144 -3.05 -0.73 -11.91
CA GLU A 144 -3.06 -2.01 -12.61
C GLU A 144 -3.88 -3.07 -11.85
N PHE A 145 -3.80 -3.07 -10.53
CA PHE A 145 -4.55 -3.99 -9.69
C PHE A 145 -6.02 -3.56 -9.59
N PHE A 146 -6.28 -2.27 -9.30
CA PHE A 146 -7.64 -1.78 -9.01
C PHE A 146 -8.48 -1.42 -10.25
N SER A 147 -7.90 -1.33 -11.44
CA SER A 147 -8.66 -1.17 -12.69
C SER A 147 -9.31 -2.46 -13.18
N LYS A 148 -8.87 -3.61 -12.67
CA LYS A 148 -9.43 -4.93 -12.99
C LYS A 148 -10.47 -5.30 -11.93
N ASN A 149 -11.64 -5.80 -12.35
CA ASN A 149 -12.59 -6.37 -11.40
C ASN A 149 -12.06 -7.73 -10.88
N GLN A 150 -11.29 -7.68 -9.81
CA GLN A 150 -10.69 -8.86 -9.17
C GLN A 150 -11.72 -9.84 -8.59
N CYS A 151 -13.00 -9.47 -8.54
CA CYS A 151 -14.07 -10.34 -8.06
C CYS A 151 -14.84 -11.06 -9.17
N GLN A 152 -14.44 -10.88 -10.44
CA GLN A 152 -15.10 -11.55 -11.55
C GLN A 152 -15.05 -13.07 -11.37
N GLY A 153 -16.22 -13.72 -11.37
CA GLY A 153 -16.35 -15.17 -11.22
C GLY A 153 -16.20 -15.71 -9.80
N VAL A 154 -16.06 -14.85 -8.77
CA VAL A 154 -15.99 -15.28 -7.37
C VAL A 154 -17.38 -15.33 -6.76
N ALA A 155 -17.83 -16.52 -6.37
CA ALA A 155 -18.95 -16.65 -5.43
C ALA A 155 -18.45 -16.22 -4.04
N LEU A 156 -18.93 -15.07 -3.57
CA LEU A 156 -18.73 -14.65 -2.20
C LEU A 156 -19.86 -15.27 -1.38
N ASP A 157 -19.52 -16.29 -0.62
CA ASP A 157 -20.35 -16.89 0.42
C ASP A 157 -20.60 -15.92 1.59
#